data_AF-A0A397AAK1-F1
#
_entry.id   AF-A0A397AAK1-F1
#
_cell.length_a   1.000
_cell.length_b   1.000
_cell.length_c   1.000
_cell.angle_alpha   90.00
_cell.angle_beta   90.00
_cell.angle_gamma   90.00
#
_symmetry.space_group_name_H-M   'P 1'
#
loop_
_entity.id
_entity.type
_entity.pdbx_description
1 polymer ?
#
loop_
_entity_poly.entity_id
_entity_poly.type
_entity_poly.pdbx_seq_one_letter_code
_entity_poly.pdbx_strand_id
1 'polypeptide(L)'
;PTCILAGFNRIQLQVRFEYCHHQLLIMTTGLQFVKNAIAQHAVVVFSKTTCPYCVMAKEVLKSTGATFHVVELNRMGDEPTGDDVQNACFQLTGQRTVPNVFVSGTSIGGGSDTKALHRSGKLVPMLREAGALP
;
A
#
# COMPACT_ATOMS: atom_id res chain seq x y z
N PRO A 1 14.41 10.50 23.09
CA PRO A 1 13.58 11.71 23.24
C PRO A 1 12.78 11.67 24.55
N THR A 2 13.36 12.26 25.59
CA THR A 2 12.76 12.46 26.91
C THR A 2 11.58 13.42 26.78
N CYS A 3 10.37 12.87 26.67
CA CYS A 3 9.14 13.66 26.68
C CYS A 3 8.92 14.18 28.11
N ILE A 4 8.88 15.50 28.26
CA ILE A 4 8.68 16.22 29.51
C ILE A 4 7.33 15.78 30.13
N LEU A 5 7.39 15.01 31.22
CA LEU A 5 6.21 14.55 31.99
C LEU A 5 5.81 15.55 33.10
N ALA A 6 6.09 16.84 32.92
CA ALA A 6 5.63 17.85 33.88
C ALA A 6 4.17 18.23 33.56
N GLY A 7 3.21 17.72 34.35
CA GLY A 7 1.82 18.24 34.36
C GLY A 7 0.69 17.23 34.19
N PHE A 8 0.94 15.94 34.00
CA PHE A 8 -0.12 14.94 33.85
C PHE A 8 -0.25 14.05 35.09
N ASN A 9 -1.47 13.88 35.61
CA ASN A 9 -1.76 12.95 36.69
C ASN A 9 -1.57 11.48 36.22
N ARG A 10 -1.37 10.54 37.15
CA ARG A 10 -1.09 9.12 36.93
C ARG A 10 -2.06 8.44 35.96
N ILE A 11 -3.34 8.79 36.02
CA ILE A 11 -4.39 8.29 35.11
C ILE A 11 -4.20 8.82 33.68
N GLN A 12 -3.89 10.10 33.53
CA GLN A 12 -3.63 10.73 32.22
C GLN A 12 -2.39 10.15 31.54
N LEU A 13 -1.36 9.83 32.33
CA LEU A 13 -0.14 9.18 31.85
C LEU A 13 -0.40 7.74 31.38
N GLN A 14 -1.24 6.98 32.10
CA GLN A 14 -1.55 5.59 31.77
C GLN A 14 -2.40 5.49 30.49
N VAL A 15 -3.44 6.32 30.35
CA VAL A 15 -4.27 6.38 29.12
C VAL A 15 -3.43 6.78 27.90
N ARG A 16 -2.48 7.70 28.07
CA ARG A 16 -1.59 8.14 27.00
C ARG A 16 -0.55 7.06 26.63
N PHE A 17 -0.12 6.24 27.57
CA PHE A 17 0.77 5.11 27.31
C PHE A 17 0.05 3.98 26.54
N GLU A 18 -1.19 3.65 26.93
CA GLU A 18 -2.04 2.67 26.22
C GLU A 18 -2.37 3.14 24.80
N TYR A 19 -2.73 4.41 24.62
CA TYR A 19 -2.99 5.00 23.30
C TYR A 19 -1.76 5.00 22.39
N CYS A 20 -0.58 5.32 22.93
CA CYS A 20 0.69 5.28 22.19
C CYS A 20 1.05 3.84 21.77
N HIS A 21 0.87 2.85 22.66
CA HIS A 21 1.13 1.45 22.34
C HIS A 21 0.14 0.90 21.30
N HIS A 22 -1.14 1.27 21.41
CA HIS A 22 -2.15 0.89 20.42
C HIS A 22 -1.89 1.54 19.05
N GLN A 23 -1.52 2.84 19.01
CA GLN A 23 -1.09 3.49 17.76
C GLN A 23 0.15 2.85 17.15
N LEU A 24 1.14 2.46 17.97
CA LEU A 24 2.33 1.77 17.48
C LEU A 24 1.97 0.40 16.87
N LEU A 25 1.09 -0.37 17.52
CA LEU A 25 0.56 -1.62 16.99
C LEU A 25 -0.15 -1.41 15.64
N ILE A 26 -1.06 -0.45 15.54
CA ILE A 26 -1.79 -0.14 14.30
C ILE A 26 -0.83 0.27 13.16
N MET A 27 0.19 1.08 13.44
CA MET A 27 1.18 1.44 12.41
C MET A 27 1.99 0.21 11.94
N THR A 28 2.26 -0.75 12.84
CA THR A 28 2.96 -1.99 12.46
C THR A 28 2.09 -2.97 11.69
N THR A 29 0.77 -3.03 11.95
CA THR A 29 -0.14 -3.93 11.22
C THR A 29 -0.31 -3.52 9.76
N GLY A 30 -0.45 -2.22 9.48
CA GLY A 30 -0.51 -1.71 8.10
C GLY A 30 0.75 -2.03 7.29
N LEU A 31 1.94 -1.83 7.88
CA LEU A 31 3.21 -2.15 7.22
C LEU A 31 3.37 -3.65 6.97
N GLN A 32 3.02 -4.47 7.96
CA GLN A 32 3.07 -5.92 7.80
C GLN A 32 2.10 -6.41 6.73
N PHE A 33 0.90 -5.83 6.68
CA PHE A 33 -0.09 -6.14 5.65
C PHE A 33 0.45 -5.86 4.25
N VAL A 34 1.01 -4.66 4.01
CA VAL A 34 1.59 -4.30 2.71
C VAL A 34 2.71 -5.26 2.34
N LYS A 35 3.65 -5.51 3.27
CA LYS A 35 4.78 -6.44 3.05
C LYS A 35 4.32 -7.85 2.71
N ASN A 36 3.29 -8.36 3.40
CA ASN A 36 2.75 -9.68 3.12
C ASN A 36 2.10 -9.73 1.73
N ALA A 37 1.27 -8.74 1.38
CA ALA A 37 0.60 -8.70 0.10
C ALA A 37 1.60 -8.68 -1.07
N ILE A 38 2.63 -7.83 -1.00
CA ILE A 38 3.65 -7.73 -2.06
C ILE A 38 4.63 -8.90 -2.11
N ALA A 39 4.75 -9.68 -1.03
CA ALA A 39 5.54 -10.91 -0.99
C ALA A 39 4.77 -12.13 -1.53
N GLN A 40 3.45 -12.16 -1.31
CA GLN A 40 2.58 -13.27 -1.74
C GLN A 40 2.17 -13.20 -3.22
N HIS A 41 2.19 -12.01 -3.81
CA HIS A 41 1.74 -11.79 -5.17
C HIS A 41 2.79 -11.05 -5.99
N ALA A 42 3.06 -11.55 -7.20
CA ALA A 42 4.00 -10.93 -8.14
C ALA A 42 3.63 -9.48 -8.49
N VAL A 43 2.32 -9.19 -8.59
CA VAL A 43 1.79 -7.85 -8.84
C VAL A 43 0.68 -7.53 -7.86
N VAL A 44 0.77 -6.36 -7.21
CA VAL A 44 -0.25 -5.86 -6.28
C VAL A 44 -0.63 -4.44 -6.66
N VAL A 45 -1.93 -4.16 -6.65
CA VAL A 45 -2.49 -2.82 -6.88
C VAL A 45 -3.23 -2.38 -5.64
N PHE A 46 -2.66 -1.45 -4.87
CA PHE A 46 -3.39 -0.75 -3.82
C PHE A 46 -4.27 0.33 -4.46
N SER A 47 -5.58 0.20 -4.28
CA SER A 47 -6.60 0.88 -5.08
C SER A 47 -7.70 1.49 -4.20
N LYS A 48 -8.49 2.41 -4.77
CA LYS A 48 -9.82 2.76 -4.27
C LYS A 48 -10.83 2.61 -5.40
N THR A 49 -12.02 2.07 -5.10
CA THR A 49 -13.01 1.70 -6.13
C THR A 49 -13.54 2.87 -6.95
N THR A 50 -13.52 4.09 -6.40
CA THR A 50 -14.01 5.32 -7.04
C THR A 50 -12.90 6.09 -7.78
N CYS A 51 -11.67 5.59 -7.82
CA CYS A 51 -10.54 6.32 -8.39
C CYS A 51 -10.34 5.99 -9.89
N PRO A 52 -10.40 6.98 -10.80
CA PRO A 52 -10.23 6.75 -12.23
C PRO A 52 -8.81 6.27 -12.61
N TYR A 53 -7.77 6.75 -11.90
CA TYR A 53 -6.40 6.27 -12.13
C TYR A 53 -6.21 4.81 -11.70
N CYS A 54 -6.96 4.33 -10.70
CA CYS A 54 -6.95 2.93 -10.30
C CYS A 54 -7.58 2.05 -11.39
N VAL A 55 -8.68 2.50 -11.99
CA VAL A 55 -9.29 1.82 -13.15
C VAL A 55 -8.29 1.74 -14.30
N MET A 56 -7.64 2.85 -14.65
CA MET A 56 -6.62 2.90 -15.70
C MET A 56 -5.48 1.89 -15.46
N ALA A 57 -4.91 1.83 -14.24
CA ALA A 57 -3.85 0.88 -13.93
C ALA A 57 -4.32 -0.58 -14.10
N LYS A 58 -5.51 -0.89 -13.58
CA LYS A 58 -6.12 -2.22 -13.66
C LYS A 58 -6.41 -2.63 -15.11
N GLU A 59 -6.88 -1.71 -15.95
CA GLU A 59 -7.13 -1.98 -17.37
C GLU A 59 -5.84 -2.25 -18.14
N VAL A 60 -4.79 -1.46 -17.91
CA VAL A 60 -3.47 -1.67 -18.53
C VAL A 60 -2.89 -3.04 -18.13
N LEU A 61 -2.96 -3.41 -16.84
CA LEU A 61 -2.49 -4.71 -16.40
C LEU A 61 -3.31 -5.85 -17.03
N LYS A 62 -4.65 -5.72 -17.06
CA LYS A 62 -5.53 -6.69 -17.73
C LYS A 62 -5.21 -6.84 -19.21
N SER A 63 -4.94 -5.74 -19.93
CA SER A 63 -4.65 -5.82 -21.37
C SER A 63 -3.33 -6.52 -21.68
N THR A 64 -2.42 -6.64 -20.71
CA THR A 64 -1.20 -7.45 -20.87
C THR A 64 -1.43 -8.96 -20.66
N GLY A 65 -2.59 -9.34 -20.08
CA GLY A 65 -2.85 -10.72 -19.66
C GLY A 65 -2.24 -11.08 -18.30
N ALA A 66 -1.72 -10.10 -17.54
CA ALA A 66 -1.09 -10.36 -16.26
C ALA A 66 -2.10 -10.72 -15.17
N THR A 67 -1.69 -11.66 -14.31
CA THR A 67 -2.34 -11.92 -13.03
C THR A 67 -1.88 -10.89 -12.00
N PHE A 68 -2.80 -10.26 -11.28
CA PHE A 68 -2.48 -9.30 -10.23
C PHE A 68 -3.51 -9.32 -9.11
N HIS A 69 -3.06 -8.98 -7.91
CA HIS A 69 -3.90 -8.85 -6.73
C HIS A 69 -4.31 -7.38 -6.53
N VAL A 70 -5.56 -7.13 -6.12
CA VAL A 70 -6.07 -5.79 -5.87
C VAL A 70 -6.50 -5.67 -4.41
N VAL A 71 -5.98 -4.65 -3.73
CA VAL A 71 -6.41 -4.27 -2.38
C VAL A 71 -7.22 -2.98 -2.48
N GLU A 72 -8.54 -3.06 -2.28
CA GLU A 72 -9.42 -1.89 -2.31
C GLU A 72 -9.49 -1.25 -0.92
N LEU A 73 -8.68 -0.21 -0.69
CA LEU A 73 -8.48 0.41 0.62
C LEU A 73 -9.78 0.95 1.23
N ASN A 74 -10.67 1.49 0.40
CA ASN A 74 -11.95 2.05 0.85
C ASN A 74 -13.02 0.98 1.19
N ARG A 75 -12.66 -0.31 1.15
CA ARG A 75 -13.51 -1.45 1.52
C ARG A 75 -12.90 -2.30 2.63
N MET A 76 -11.74 -1.90 3.16
CA MET A 76 -11.12 -2.58 4.30
C MET A 76 -11.93 -2.32 5.57
N GLY A 77 -11.89 -3.29 6.49
CA GLY A 77 -12.46 -3.14 7.83
C GLY A 77 -11.54 -2.33 8.75
N ASP A 78 -11.64 -2.60 10.05
CA ASP A 78 -11.08 -1.70 11.07
C ASP A 78 -9.58 -1.91 11.34
N GLU A 79 -9.02 -3.11 11.18
CA GLU A 79 -7.60 -3.34 11.49
C GLU A 79 -6.90 -4.35 10.53
N PRO A 80 -5.87 -3.92 9.78
CA PRO A 80 -5.51 -2.51 9.53
C PRO A 80 -6.62 -1.81 8.72
N THR A 81 -6.82 -0.51 8.96
CA THR A 81 -7.70 0.29 8.11
C THR A 81 -7.07 0.53 6.74
N GLY A 82 -7.88 0.99 5.78
CA GLY A 82 -7.37 1.46 4.50
C GLY A 82 -6.36 2.61 4.61
N ASP A 83 -6.50 3.48 5.62
CA ASP A 83 -5.58 4.60 5.86
C ASP A 83 -4.26 4.12 6.44
N ASP A 84 -4.25 3.09 7.30
CA ASP A 84 -3.03 2.46 7.81
C ASP A 84 -2.21 1.85 6.68
N VAL A 85 -2.87 1.14 5.78
CA VAL A 85 -2.25 0.57 4.57
C VAL A 85 -1.74 1.69 3.65
N GLN A 86 -2.49 2.77 3.48
CA GLN A 86 -2.08 3.92 2.67
C GLN A 86 -0.84 4.62 3.26
N ASN A 87 -0.78 4.75 4.58
CA ASN A 87 0.39 5.29 5.30
C ASN A 87 1.59 4.35 5.21
N ALA A 88 1.37 3.03 5.28
CA ALA A 88 2.42 2.04 5.08
C ALA A 88 2.99 2.09 3.65
N CYS A 89 2.15 2.24 2.63
CA CYS A 89 2.59 2.46 1.25
C CYS A 89 3.47 3.72 1.14
N PHE A 90 3.08 4.81 1.81
CA PHE A 90 3.89 6.03 1.88
C PHE A 90 5.25 5.80 2.55
N GLN A 91 5.30 5.06 3.66
CA GLN A 91 6.56 4.72 4.34
C GLN A 91 7.51 3.91 3.44
N LEU A 92 6.98 2.98 2.65
CA LEU A 92 7.79 2.11 1.79
C LEU A 92 8.25 2.79 0.49
N THR A 93 7.45 3.71 -0.05
CA THR A 93 7.62 4.19 -1.44
C THR A 93 7.74 5.71 -1.57
N GLY A 94 7.43 6.46 -0.51
CA GLY A 94 7.23 7.90 -0.58
C GLY A 94 5.91 8.32 -1.26
N GLN A 95 5.10 7.38 -1.75
CA GLN A 95 3.83 7.65 -2.42
C GLN A 95 2.63 7.26 -1.54
N ARG A 96 1.87 8.26 -1.12
CA ARG A 96 0.61 8.07 -0.37
C ARG A 96 -0.59 7.90 -1.30
N THR A 97 -0.52 8.34 -2.55
CA THR A 97 -1.67 8.33 -3.46
C THR A 97 -1.98 6.94 -4.01
N VAL A 98 -3.27 6.69 -4.27
CA VAL A 98 -3.72 5.53 -5.04
C VAL A 98 -3.89 5.89 -6.53
N PRO A 99 -3.67 4.94 -7.46
CA PRO A 99 -3.15 3.61 -7.19
C PRO A 99 -1.66 3.66 -6.82
N ASN A 100 -1.20 2.70 -6.03
CA ASN A 100 0.21 2.37 -5.88
C ASN A 100 0.40 0.93 -6.36
N VAL A 101 1.14 0.76 -7.46
CA VAL A 101 1.30 -0.52 -8.14
C VAL A 101 2.68 -1.09 -7.81
N PHE A 102 2.72 -2.33 -7.35
CA PHE A 102 3.94 -3.07 -7.07
C PHE A 102 4.12 -4.21 -8.07
N VAL A 103 5.36 -4.42 -8.52
CA VAL A 103 5.80 -5.56 -9.33
C VAL A 103 7.06 -6.13 -8.67
N SER A 104 7.07 -7.43 -8.38
CA SER A 104 8.16 -8.11 -7.66
C SER A 104 8.58 -7.37 -6.38
N GLY A 105 7.60 -6.95 -5.57
CA GLY A 105 7.85 -6.23 -4.32
C GLY A 105 8.29 -4.77 -4.45
N THR A 106 8.48 -4.25 -5.67
CA THR A 106 8.93 -2.86 -5.91
C THR A 106 7.80 -2.02 -6.49
N SER A 107 7.61 -0.80 -5.98
CA SER A 107 6.62 0.13 -6.53
C SER A 107 7.08 0.66 -7.88
N ILE A 108 6.17 0.63 -8.85
CA ILE A 108 6.35 1.22 -10.19
C ILE A 108 5.59 2.55 -10.35
N GLY A 109 5.01 3.06 -9.25
CA GLY A 109 4.26 4.31 -9.22
C GLY A 109 2.75 4.14 -9.34
N GLY A 110 2.09 5.14 -9.92
CA GLY A 110 0.65 5.23 -10.07
C GLY A 110 0.12 4.77 -11.43
N GLY A 111 -1.13 5.15 -11.72
CA GLY A 111 -1.81 4.72 -12.95
C GLY A 111 -1.20 5.33 -14.21
N SER A 112 -0.78 6.60 -14.13
CA SER A 112 -0.06 7.28 -15.20
C SER A 112 1.28 6.61 -15.49
N ASP A 113 2.04 6.26 -14.44
CA ASP A 113 3.34 5.59 -14.55
C ASP A 113 3.20 4.19 -15.16
N THR A 114 2.19 3.44 -14.69
CA THR A 114 1.85 2.12 -15.24
C THR A 114 1.54 2.21 -16.73
N LYS A 115 0.71 3.17 -17.14
CA LYS A 115 0.38 3.42 -18.55
C LYS A 115 1.61 3.84 -19.36
N ALA A 116 2.50 4.66 -18.80
CA ALA A 116 3.74 5.08 -19.45
C ALA A 116 4.72 3.91 -19.65
N LEU A 117 4.87 3.04 -18.65
CA LEU A 117 5.68 1.81 -18.74
C LEU A 117 5.13 0.85 -19.80
N HIS A 118 3.81 0.73 -19.90
CA HIS A 118 3.18 -0.07 -20.94
C HIS A 118 3.44 0.51 -22.34
N ARG A 119 3.21 1.81 -22.54
CA ARG A 119 3.44 2.49 -23.82
C ARG A 119 4.90 2.46 -24.28
N SER A 120 5.84 2.49 -23.34
CA SER A 120 7.27 2.40 -23.64
C SER A 120 7.77 0.95 -23.84
N GLY A 121 6.89 -0.05 -23.74
CA GLY A 121 7.22 -1.47 -23.90
C GLY A 121 7.96 -2.09 -22.72
N LYS A 122 8.18 -1.36 -21.62
CA LYS A 122 8.94 -1.82 -20.46
C LYS A 122 8.12 -2.67 -19.49
N LEU A 123 6.81 -2.46 -19.45
CA LEU A 123 5.95 -3.16 -18.47
C LEU A 123 5.90 -4.68 -18.70
N VAL A 124 5.77 -5.12 -19.95
CA VAL A 124 5.62 -6.56 -20.26
C VAL A 124 6.86 -7.38 -19.85
N PRO A 125 8.10 -6.96 -20.16
CA PRO A 125 9.31 -7.60 -19.63
C PRO A 125 9.31 -7.72 -18.10
N MET A 126 8.99 -6.63 -17.39
CA MET A 126 8.93 -6.65 -15.92
C MET A 126 7.90 -7.65 -15.38
N LEU A 127 6.71 -7.70 -16.00
CA LEU A 127 5.66 -8.64 -15.62
C LEU A 127 6.05 -10.10 -15.90
N ARG A 128 6.79 -10.36 -16.99
CA ARG A 128 7.31 -11.69 -17.32
C ARG A 128 8.37 -12.14 -16.33
N GLU A 129 9.32 -11.26 -16.01
CA GLU A 129 10.35 -11.53 -15.00
C GLU A 129 9.76 -11.77 -13.61
N ALA A 130 8.66 -11.08 -13.28
CA ALA A 130 7.91 -11.29 -12.05
C ALA A 130 7.10 -12.60 -12.03
N GLY A 131 6.99 -13.33 -13.15
CA GLY A 131 6.14 -14.52 -13.25
C GLY A 131 4.64 -14.20 -13.21
N ALA A 132 4.25 -12.98 -13.60
CA ALA A 132 2.86 -12.51 -13.56
C ALA A 132 2.11 -12.75 -14.89
N LEU A 133 2.79 -13.24 -15.92
CA LEU A 133 2.20 -13.58 -17.22
C LEU A 133 2.15 -15.11 -17.39
N PRO A 134 1.11 -15.64 -18.08
CA PRO A 134 1.00 -17.06 -18.38
C PRO A 134 2.10 -17.56 -19.34
#